data_AF-A0A662G641-F1
#
_entry.id   AF-A0A662G641-F1
#
_cell.length_a   1.000
_cell.length_b   1.000
_cell.length_c   1.000
_cell.angle_alpha   90.00
_cell.angle_beta   90.00
_cell.angle_gamma   90.00
#
_symmetry.space_group_name_H-M   'P 1'
#
loop_
_entity.id
_entity.type
_entity.pdbx_description
1 polymer ?
#
loop_
_entity_poly.entity_id
_entity_poly.type
_entity_poly.pdbx_seq_one_letter_code
_entity_poly.pdbx_strand_id
1 'polypeptide(L)' 'MNNVCKFYVETARGRRCVLLDYKEWRIRRNKLVNMCENGGSGCTILSKYFRMASRSNKMKSGLI' A
#
# COMPACT_ATOMS: atom_id res chain seq x y z
N MET A 1 3.53 19.04 4.12
CA MET A 1 3.49 17.84 3.26
C MET A 1 2.59 16.82 3.93
N ASN A 2 1.49 16.42 3.31
CA ASN A 2 0.62 15.40 3.88
C ASN A 2 1.39 14.07 3.94
N ASN A 3 1.75 13.65 5.15
CA ASN A 3 2.44 12.39 5.41
C ASN A 3 1.48 11.21 5.28
N VAL A 4 0.64 11.15 4.24
CA VAL A 4 -0.32 10.06 4.02
C VAL A 4 0.24 9.12 2.96
N CYS A 5 0.06 7.82 3.16
CA CYS A 5 0.46 6.80 2.21
C CYS A 5 -0.23 7.04 0.86
N LYS A 6 0.55 7.11 -0.22
CA LYS A 6 0.03 7.33 -1.58
C LYS A 6 -0.99 6.27 -2.06
N PHE A 7 -0.98 5.10 -1.43
CA PHE A 7 -1.91 4.01 -1.74
C PHE A 7 -3.21 4.10 -0.94
N TYR A 8 -3.32 5.04 -0.01
CA TYR A 8 -4.52 5.32 0.78
C TYR A 8 -5.31 6.45 0.11
N VAL A 9 -6.32 6.09 -0.67
CA VAL A 9 -7.04 7.01 -1.57
C VAL A 9 -8.51 7.13 -1.19
N GLU A 10 -9.13 8.26 -1.55
CA GLU A 10 -10.58 8.44 -1.44
C GLU A 10 -11.34 7.62 -2.47
N THR A 11 -12.49 7.09 -2.03
CA THR A 11 -13.45 6.38 -2.87
C THR A 11 -14.85 6.81 -2.48
N ALA A 12 -15.86 6.48 -3.28
CA ALA A 12 -17.27 6.78 -2.97
C ALA A 12 -17.75 6.21 -1.62
N ARG A 13 -17.04 5.22 -1.04
CA ARG A 13 -17.35 4.59 0.25
C ARG A 13 -16.37 4.97 1.37
N GLY A 14 -15.60 6.04 1.17
CA GLY A 14 -14.56 6.51 2.10
C GLY A 14 -13.14 6.14 1.67
N ARG A 15 -12.14 6.50 2.49
CA ARG A 15 -10.73 6.22 2.19
C ARG A 15 -10.37 4.75 2.40
N ARG A 16 -9.58 4.21 1.47
CA ARG A 16 -9.06 2.83 1.56
C ARG A 16 -7.68 2.67 0.93
N CYS A 17 -6.97 1.65 1.38
CA CYS A 17 -5.75 1.21 0.72
C CYS A 17 -6.10 0.48 -0.60
N VAL A 18 -5.55 0.93 -1.73
CA VAL A 18 -5.77 0.31 -3.06
C VAL A 18 -5.03 -1.02 -3.24
N LEU A 19 -4.02 -1.28 -2.41
CA LEU A 19 -3.26 -2.53 -2.44
C LEU A 19 -4.04 -3.71 -1.84
N LEU A 20 -5.25 -3.47 -1.34
CA LEU A 20 -6.13 -4.47 -0.75
C LEU A 20 -7.49 -4.50 -1.44
N ASP A 21 -8.05 -5.70 -1.53
CA ASP A 21 -9.45 -5.88 -1.89
C ASP A 21 -10.37 -5.26 -0.83
N TYR A 22 -11.58 -4.89 -1.23
CA TYR A 22 -12.59 -4.31 -0.34
C TYR A 22 -12.88 -5.21 0.88
N LYS A 23 -13.00 -6.53 0.69
CA LYS A 23 -13.28 -7.47 1.78
C LYS A 23 -12.14 -7.48 2.80
N GLU A 24 -10.91 -7.57 2.33
CA GLU A 24 -9.74 -7.60 3.20
C GLU A 24 -9.51 -6.25 3.91
N TRP A 25 -9.73 -5.14 3.19
CA TRP A 25 -9.70 -3.80 3.77
C TRP A 25 -10.70 -3.65 4.91
N ARG A 26 -11.95 -4.13 4.73
CA ARG A 26 -12.98 -4.04 5.77
C ARG A 26 -12.58 -4.75 7.06
N ILE A 27 -11.86 -5.87 6.96
CA ILE A 27 -11.38 -6.63 8.12
C ILE A 27 -10.17 -5.95 8.78
N ARG A 28 -9.22 -5.45 7.97
CA ARG A 28 -7.91 -4.96 8.46
C ARG A 28 -7.85 -3.46 8.69
N ARG A 29 -8.88 -2.68 8.30
CA ARG A 29 -8.89 -1.21 8.35
C ARG A 29 -8.46 -0.64 9.70
N ASN A 30 -8.94 -1.20 10.81
CA ASN A 30 -8.66 -0.66 12.14
C ASN A 30 -7.17 -0.62 12.48
N LYS A 31 -6.38 -1.58 11.98
CA LYS A 31 -4.92 -1.60 12.16
C LYS A 31 -4.19 -0.82 11.08
N LEU A 32 -4.68 -0.86 9.85
CA LEU A 32 -3.99 -0.30 8.70
C LEU A 32 -4.20 1.20 8.52
N VAL A 33 -5.34 1.76 8.96
CA VAL A 33 -5.64 3.20 8.81
C VAL A 33 -4.56 4.05 9.46
N ASN A 34 -4.20 3.77 10.72
CA ASN A 34 -3.16 4.51 11.42
C ASN A 34 -1.81 4.47 10.66
N MET A 35 -1.42 3.30 10.13
CA MET A 35 -0.19 3.19 9.33
C MET A 35 -0.29 3.97 8.02
N CYS A 36 -1.45 3.92 7.36
CA CYS A 36 -1.68 4.64 6.10
C CYS A 36 -1.68 6.16 6.31
N GLU A 37 -2.23 6.64 7.41
CA GLU A 37 -2.24 8.08 7.76
C GLU A 37 -0.87 8.58 8.23
N ASN A 38 0.00 7.69 8.70
CA ASN A 38 1.41 7.95 9.02
C ASN A 38 2.37 7.57 7.86
N GLY A 39 1.95 7.83 6.63
CA GLY A 39 2.83 7.76 5.45
C GLY A 39 3.11 6.35 4.97
N GLY A 40 2.46 5.35 5.58
CA GLY A 40 2.74 3.94 5.37
C GLY A 40 3.87 3.40 6.24
N SER A 41 4.35 4.16 7.24
CA SER A 41 5.37 3.67 8.16
C SER A 41 4.89 2.43 8.91
N GLY A 42 5.70 1.36 8.91
CA GLY A 42 5.35 0.07 9.50
C GLY A 42 4.28 -0.74 8.75
N CYS A 43 3.79 -0.26 7.59
CA CYS A 43 2.75 -0.97 6.83
C CYS A 43 3.32 -2.19 6.10
N THR A 44 3.00 -3.39 6.59
CA THR A 44 3.48 -4.66 6.01
C THR A 44 3.01 -4.88 4.57
N ILE A 45 1.81 -4.40 4.23
CA ILE A 45 1.26 -4.48 2.86
C ILE A 45 2.11 -3.64 1.90
N LEU A 46 2.46 -2.43 2.32
CA LEU A 46 3.29 -1.52 1.54
C LEU A 46 4.69 -2.08 1.35
N SER A 47 5.31 -2.59 2.42
CA SER A 47 6.62 -3.25 2.36
C SER A 47 6.61 -4.46 1.42
N LYS A 48 5.54 -5.28 1.46
CA LYS A 48 5.37 -6.41 0.55
C LYS A 48 5.27 -5.94 -0.90
N TYR A 49 4.48 -4.91 -1.17
CA TYR A 49 4.35 -4.33 -2.52
C TYR A 49 5.71 -3.89 -3.08
N PHE A 50 6.48 -3.09 -2.33
CA PHE A 50 7.79 -2.64 -2.79
C PHE A 50 8.79 -3.78 -2.97
N ARG A 51 8.76 -4.79 -2.10
CA ARG A 51 9.60 -6.00 -2.25
C ARG A 51 9.25 -6.79 -3.51
N MET A 52 7.99 -6.85 -3.92
CA MET A 52 7.57 -7.51 -5.15
C MET A 52 7.92 -6.67 -6.39
N ALA A 53 7.69 -5.35 -6.32
CA ALA A 53 7.99 -4.43 -7.41
C ALA A 53 9.50 -4.39 -7.74
N SER A 54 10.37 -4.39 -6.72
CA SER A 54 11.82 -4.39 -6.92
C SER A 54 12.35 -5.67 -7.56
N ARG A 55 11.73 -6.83 -7.28
CA ARG A 55 12.04 -8.11 -7.96
C ARG A 55 11.69 -8.05 -9.45
N SER A 56 10.55 -7.46 -9.79
CA SER A 56 10.10 -7.34 -11.18
C SER A 56 11.04 -6.45 -12.02
N ASN A 57 11.62 -5.41 -11.40
CA ASN A 57 12.55 -4.52 -12.09
C ASN A 57 13.90 -5.19 -12.40
N LYS A 58 14.37 -6.11 -11.55
CA LYS A 58 15.64 -6.84 -11.77
C LYS A 58 15.60 -7.74 -12.99
N MET A 59 14.40 -8.17 -13.43
CA MET A 59 14.23 -9.01 -14.62
C MET A 59 14.26 -8.19 -15.94
N LYS A 60 14.11 -6.87 -15.89
CA LYS A 60 14.19 -5.99 -17.06
C LYS A 60 15.59 -5.43 -17.35
N SER A 61 16.54 -5.58 -16.42
CA SER A 61 17.90 -5.04 -16.55
C SER A 61 18.97 -6.10 -16.84
N GLY A 62 18.56 -7.36 -17.05
CA GLY A 62 19.46 -8.49 -17.36
C GLY A 62 19.46 -8.92 -18.83
N LEU A 63 18.99 -8.07 -19.74
CA LEU A 63 19.04 -8.30 -21.19
C LEU A 63 19.95 -7.24 -21.84
N ILE A 64 21.25 -7.37 -21.63
CA ILE A 64 22.30 -6.76 -22.45
C ILE A 64 23.44 -7.77 -22.55
#